data_AF-A0A089LHX3-F1
#
_entry.id   AF-A0A089LHX3-F1
#
_cell.length_a   1.000
_cell.length_b   1.000
_cell.length_c   1.000
_cell.angle_alpha   90.00
_cell.angle_beta   90.00
_cell.angle_gamma   90.00
#
_symmetry.space_group_name_H-M   'P 1'
#
loop_
_entity.id
_entity.type
_entity.pdbx_description
1 polymer ?
#
loop_
_entity_poly.entity_id
_entity_poly.type
_entity_poly.pdbx_seq_one_letter_code
_entity_poly.pdbx_strand_id
1 'polypeptide(L)'
;MGKSHRRPKDESIRKLADRITRAVKAHGITVQRYDAFTTNSVYLKFDYGVANSVRISDHMGKLSRSNRFNLLKNIDHSYVELDRYLKYFYCTNDLEKLVADIIQNRKDQVEKYGPRYYDFLMKRNKAANTDTKGFWSKARIV
;
A
#
# COMPACT_ATOMS: atom_id res chain seq x y z
N MET A 1 -11.47 30.15 14.88
CA MET A 1 -10.57 29.57 13.84
C MET A 1 -9.56 28.66 14.52
N GLY A 2 -9.79 27.35 14.51
CA GLY A 2 -8.92 26.39 15.21
C GLY A 2 -7.60 26.24 14.45
N LYS A 3 -6.48 26.60 15.10
CA LYS A 3 -5.13 26.33 14.58
C LYS A 3 -5.01 24.82 14.33
N SER A 4 -4.92 24.42 13.06
CA SER A 4 -4.63 23.04 12.68
C SER A 4 -3.26 22.66 13.25
N HIS A 5 -3.25 22.01 14.41
CA HIS A 5 -2.05 21.40 14.98
C HIS A 5 -1.64 20.27 14.05
N ARG A 6 -0.68 20.55 13.15
CA ARG A 6 -0.04 19.51 12.34
C ARG A 6 0.69 18.58 13.31
N ARG A 7 0.23 17.33 13.43
CA ARG A 7 1.02 16.31 14.14
C ARG A 7 2.37 16.17 13.43
N PRO A 8 3.49 16.14 14.18
CA PRO A 8 4.78 15.78 13.62
C PRO A 8 4.67 14.48 12.82
N LYS A 9 5.32 14.44 11.65
CA LYS A 9 5.39 13.23 10.85
C LYS A 9 6.39 12.27 11.48
N ASP A 10 5.98 11.02 11.66
CA ASP A 10 6.89 9.97 12.11
C ASP A 10 7.74 9.48 10.94
N GLU A 11 9.02 9.85 10.94
CA GLU A 11 9.96 9.46 9.91
C GLU A 11 10.18 7.94 9.84
N SER A 12 9.91 7.20 10.92
CA SER A 12 10.05 5.74 10.90
C SER A 12 9.04 5.10 9.93
N ILE A 13 7.84 5.66 9.77
CA ILE A 13 6.84 5.19 8.80
C ILE A 13 7.33 5.38 7.36
N ARG A 14 8.03 6.48 7.07
CA ARG A 14 8.60 6.72 5.74
C ARG A 14 9.73 5.74 5.47
N LYS A 15 10.60 5.50 6.45
CA LYS A 15 11.68 4.50 6.36
C LYS A 15 11.14 3.09 6.11
N LEU A 16 10.03 2.70 6.77
CA LEU A 16 9.35 1.44 6.50
C LEU A 16 8.82 1.38 5.06
N ALA A 17 8.16 2.45 4.60
CA ALA A 17 7.70 2.53 3.21
C ALA A 17 8.85 2.45 2.19
N ASP A 18 10.00 3.06 2.48
CA ASP A 18 11.21 2.99 1.65
C ASP A 18 11.77 1.57 1.59
N ARG A 19 11.80 0.86 2.74
CA ARG A 19 12.22 -0.55 2.80
C ARG A 19 11.34 -1.44 1.94
N ILE A 20 10.01 -1.33 2.10
CA ILE A 20 9.05 -2.08 1.29
C ILE A 20 9.25 -1.75 -0.18
N THR A 21 9.33 -0.46 -0.53
CA THR A 21 9.49 0.01 -1.92
C THR A 21 10.75 -0.57 -2.56
N ARG A 22 11.90 -0.50 -1.88
CA ARG A 22 13.15 -1.07 -2.41
C ARG A 22 13.04 -2.58 -2.63
N ALA A 23 12.50 -3.31 -1.65
CA ALA A 23 12.38 -4.75 -1.72
C ALA A 23 11.47 -5.18 -2.88
N VAL A 24 10.27 -4.62 -3.01
CA VAL A 24 9.34 -5.03 -4.07
C VAL A 24 9.81 -4.60 -5.47
N LYS A 25 10.48 -3.45 -5.59
CA LYS A 25 11.06 -2.99 -6.87
C LYS A 25 12.16 -3.92 -7.38
N ALA A 26 12.94 -4.53 -6.48
CA ALA A 26 13.93 -5.55 -6.86
C ALA A 26 13.28 -6.78 -7.54
N HIS A 27 11.96 -6.97 -7.38
CA HIS A 27 11.16 -8.00 -8.03
C HIS A 27 10.31 -7.47 -9.20
N GLY A 28 10.64 -6.30 -9.75
CA GLY A 28 9.99 -5.75 -10.94
C GLY A 28 8.61 -5.14 -10.71
N ILE A 29 8.23 -4.89 -9.45
CA ILE A 29 6.94 -4.29 -9.11
C ILE A 29 7.03 -2.76 -9.22
N THR A 30 6.12 -2.14 -9.98
CA THR A 30 6.00 -0.68 -10.05
C THR A 30 5.26 -0.16 -8.82
N VAL A 31 5.78 0.90 -8.19
CA VAL A 31 5.21 1.44 -6.95
C VAL A 31 4.71 2.87 -7.15
N GLN A 32 3.46 3.13 -6.77
CA GLN A 32 2.94 4.48 -6.59
C GLN A 32 2.80 4.79 -5.12
N ARG A 33 3.35 5.93 -4.69
CA ARG A 33 3.41 6.32 -3.28
C ARG A 33 2.69 7.63 -3.03
N TYR A 34 1.85 7.63 -2.00
CA TYR A 34 1.23 8.82 -1.45
C TYR A 34 1.50 8.94 0.05
N ASP A 35 2.18 10.02 0.44
CA ASP A 35 2.41 10.36 1.85
C ASP A 35 1.26 11.26 2.33
N ALA A 36 0.48 10.79 3.31
CA ALA A 36 -0.73 11.48 3.73
C ALA A 36 -0.42 12.83 4.40
N PHE A 37 -1.14 13.88 4.01
CA PHE A 37 -0.94 15.22 4.56
C PHE A 37 -1.42 15.35 6.01
N THR A 38 -2.63 14.87 6.31
CA THR A 38 -3.29 15.07 7.62
C THR A 38 -3.04 13.94 8.63
N THR A 39 -2.71 12.74 8.16
CA THR A 39 -2.46 11.58 9.02
C THR A 39 -1.01 11.12 8.92
N ASN A 40 -0.60 10.33 9.91
CA ASN A 40 0.68 9.65 9.87
C ASN A 40 0.53 8.33 9.11
N SER A 41 0.40 8.43 7.79
CA SER A 41 0.21 7.29 6.92
C SER A 41 0.98 7.45 5.61
N VAL A 42 1.48 6.34 5.10
CA VAL A 42 1.99 6.22 3.73
C VAL A 42 1.20 5.13 3.03
N TYR A 43 0.77 5.40 1.81
CA TYR A 43 0.03 4.47 0.98
C TYR A 43 0.87 4.10 -0.22
N LEU A 44 1.03 2.81 -0.47
CA LEU A 44 1.68 2.28 -1.66
C LEU A 44 0.66 1.48 -2.47
N LYS A 45 0.61 1.70 -3.79
CA LYS A 45 -0.09 0.84 -4.75
C LYS A 45 0.93 0.16 -5.63
N PHE A 46 0.68 -1.11 -5.94
CA PHE A 46 1.58 -1.96 -6.70
C PHE A 46 1.00 -2.22 -8.08
N ASP A 47 1.82 -2.05 -9.12
CA ASP A 47 1.46 -2.28 -10.51
C ASP A 47 0.16 -1.57 -10.91
N TYR A 48 0.09 -0.27 -10.57
CA TYR A 48 -1.08 0.57 -10.81
C TYR A 48 -2.35 0.04 -10.10
N GLY A 49 -2.16 -0.62 -8.95
CA GLY A 49 -3.21 -1.19 -8.12
C GLY A 49 -3.66 -2.60 -8.53
N VAL A 50 -3.11 -3.18 -9.60
CA VAL A 50 -3.43 -4.56 -9.99
C VAL A 50 -2.89 -5.55 -8.96
N ALA A 51 -1.70 -5.31 -8.41
CA ALA A 51 -1.13 -6.09 -7.31
C ALA A 51 -1.54 -5.57 -5.92
N ASN A 52 -2.73 -4.95 -5.81
CA ASN A 52 -3.27 -4.36 -4.58
C ASN A 52 -2.40 -3.22 -3.99
N SER A 53 -2.52 -3.00 -2.68
CA SER A 53 -1.94 -1.87 -1.96
C SER A 53 -1.59 -2.22 -0.52
N VAL A 54 -0.64 -1.46 0.04
CA VAL A 54 -0.33 -1.46 1.47
C VAL A 54 -0.47 -0.05 2.05
N ARG A 55 -1.04 0.02 3.25
CA ARG A 55 -0.98 1.22 4.11
C ARG A 55 0.00 0.98 5.24
N ILE A 56 0.92 1.91 5.46
CA ILE A 56 1.79 1.96 6.62
C ILE A 56 1.30 3.08 7.53
N SER A 57 0.96 2.79 8.79
CA SER A 57 0.46 3.80 9.74
C SER A 57 0.73 3.46 11.21
N ASP A 58 0.53 4.43 12.09
CA ASP A 58 0.56 4.29 13.56
C ASP A 58 -0.86 4.21 14.17
N HIS A 59 -1.86 3.94 13.34
CA HIS A 59 -3.27 3.86 13.74
C HIS A 59 -4.04 2.93 12.81
N MET A 60 -5.11 2.35 13.34
CA MET A 60 -6.07 1.50 12.60
C MET A 60 -6.80 2.27 11.48
N GLY A 61 -7.09 3.55 11.70
CA GLY A 61 -7.92 4.35 10.80
C GLY A 61 -9.39 3.90 10.78
N LYS A 62 -10.15 4.35 9.77
CA LYS A 62 -11.53 3.89 9.55
C LYS A 62 -11.52 2.55 8.81
N LEU A 63 -12.17 1.53 9.37
CA LEU A 63 -12.21 0.14 8.88
C LEU A 63 -12.72 0.00 7.43
N SER A 64 -13.50 0.97 6.94
CA SER A 64 -14.09 0.98 5.60
C SER A 64 -13.10 1.29 4.46
N ARG A 65 -11.84 1.65 4.75
CA ARG A 65 -10.84 1.92 3.71
C ARG A 65 -10.01 0.66 3.40
N SER A 66 -10.35 0.02 2.29
CA SER A 66 -9.86 -1.27 1.82
C SER A 66 -8.43 -1.22 1.24
N ASN A 67 -7.40 -1.40 2.10
CA ASN A 67 -6.11 -1.89 1.63
C ASN A 67 -6.03 -3.39 1.89
N ARG A 68 -5.48 -4.15 0.94
CA ARG A 68 -5.26 -5.59 1.10
C ARG A 68 -4.28 -5.86 2.24
N PHE A 69 -3.21 -5.07 2.30
CA PHE A 69 -2.17 -5.16 3.32
C PHE A 69 -2.13 -3.89 4.18
N ASN A 70 -1.82 -4.05 5.47
CA ASN A 70 -1.73 -2.96 6.42
C ASN A 70 -0.56 -3.22 7.36
N LEU A 71 0.45 -2.34 7.39
CA LEU A 71 1.55 -2.37 8.36
C LEU A 71 1.27 -1.34 9.44
N LEU A 72 1.08 -1.80 10.68
CA LEU A 72 0.69 -0.95 11.79
C LEU A 72 1.74 -0.97 12.90
N LYS A 73 2.13 0.23 13.35
CA LYS A 73 3.06 0.38 14.49
C LYS A 73 2.40 0.16 15.85
N ASN A 74 1.08 0.20 15.92
CA ASN A 74 0.30 0.20 17.16
C ASN A 74 -0.38 -1.15 17.44
N ILE A 75 0.12 -2.23 16.83
CA ILE A 75 -0.34 -3.60 17.09
C ILE A 75 0.86 -4.47 17.42
N ASP A 76 0.68 -5.40 18.35
CA ASP A 76 1.78 -6.23 18.85
C ASP A 76 1.94 -7.53 18.07
N HIS A 77 0.88 -7.97 17.40
CA HIS A 77 0.87 -9.19 16.58
C HIS A 77 0.13 -8.95 15.26
N SER A 78 0.55 -9.69 14.23
CA SER A 78 -0.11 -9.70 12.93
C SER A 78 -1.36 -10.57 12.96
N TYR A 79 -2.38 -10.17 12.21
CA TYR A 79 -3.66 -10.88 12.14
C TYR A 79 -4.33 -10.67 10.78
N VAL A 80 -5.38 -11.44 10.52
CA VAL A 80 -6.18 -11.38 9.29
C VAL A 80 -7.62 -11.11 9.67
N GLU A 81 -8.25 -10.17 8.97
CA GLU A 81 -9.69 -9.93 9.09
C GLU A 81 -10.38 -10.28 7.77
N LEU A 82 -11.53 -10.94 7.88
CA LEU A 82 -12.47 -11.11 6.78
C LEU A 82 -13.61 -10.09 6.94
N ASP A 83 -13.62 -9.10 6.05
CA ASP A 83 -14.76 -8.21 5.82
C ASP A 83 -15.39 -8.63 4.47
N ARG A 84 -15.67 -7.70 3.55
CA ARG A 84 -15.99 -8.03 2.15
C ARG A 84 -14.86 -8.78 1.43
N TYR A 85 -13.60 -8.52 1.82
CA TYR A 85 -12.40 -9.17 1.30
C TYR A 85 -11.42 -9.40 2.46
N LEU A 86 -10.57 -10.43 2.34
CA LEU A 86 -9.47 -10.64 3.30
C LEU A 86 -8.56 -9.41 3.35
N LYS A 87 -8.27 -8.95 4.56
CA LYS A 87 -7.33 -7.87 4.89
C LYS A 87 -6.28 -8.42 5.84
N TYR A 88 -5.02 -8.17 5.51
CA TYR A 88 -3.88 -8.62 6.31
C TYR A 88 -3.31 -7.44 7.08
N PHE A 89 -3.15 -7.60 8.38
CA PHE A 89 -2.58 -6.63 9.29
C PHE A 89 -1.27 -7.18 9.84
N TYR A 90 -0.20 -6.43 9.67
CA TYR A 90 1.15 -6.80 10.08
C TYR A 90 1.63 -5.84 11.16
N CYS A 91 2.22 -6.37 12.22
CA CYS A 91 3.03 -5.58 13.12
C CYS A 91 4.41 -5.30 12.48
N THR A 92 5.18 -4.37 13.03
CA THR A 92 6.49 -4.00 12.45
C THR A 92 7.53 -5.12 12.47
N ASN A 93 7.36 -6.12 13.35
CA ASN A 93 8.27 -7.26 13.43
C ASN A 93 8.11 -8.20 12.22
N ASP A 94 6.93 -8.22 11.60
CA ASP A 94 6.62 -9.07 10.45
C ASP A 94 6.79 -8.35 9.10
N LEU A 95 7.67 -7.34 9.04
CA LEU A 95 7.92 -6.57 7.82
C LEU A 95 8.39 -7.46 6.66
N GLU A 96 9.30 -8.39 6.91
CA GLU A 96 9.82 -9.26 5.85
C GLU A 96 8.74 -10.24 5.35
N LYS A 97 7.86 -10.70 6.24
CA LYS A 97 6.68 -11.49 5.88
C LYS A 97 5.71 -10.69 5.02
N LEU A 98 5.43 -9.44 5.38
CA LEU A 98 4.62 -8.53 4.57
C LEU A 98 5.20 -8.36 3.15
N VAL A 99 6.51 -8.17 3.03
CA VAL A 99 7.19 -8.04 1.73
C VAL A 99 7.03 -9.32 0.91
N ALA A 100 7.26 -10.49 1.52
CA ALA A 100 7.05 -11.78 0.86
C ALA A 100 5.60 -11.95 0.37
N ASP A 101 4.62 -11.60 1.20
CA ASP A 101 3.19 -11.72 0.87
C ASP A 101 2.77 -10.76 -0.26
N ILE A 102 3.36 -9.55 -0.34
CA ILE A 102 3.13 -8.62 -1.46
C ILE A 102 3.68 -9.23 -2.77
N ILE A 103 4.90 -9.75 -2.73
CA ILE A 103 5.55 -10.36 -3.91
C ILE A 103 4.77 -11.59 -4.36
N GLN A 104 4.35 -12.45 -3.43
CA GLN A 104 3.54 -13.62 -3.74
C GLN A 104 2.19 -13.23 -4.31
N ASN A 105 1.48 -12.26 -3.70
CA ASN A 105 0.22 -11.76 -4.25
C ASN A 105 0.40 -11.25 -5.68
N ARG A 106 1.49 -10.56 -6.01
CA ARG A 106 1.77 -10.15 -7.40
C ARG A 106 1.91 -11.37 -8.32
N LYS A 107 2.64 -12.41 -7.91
CA LYS A 107 2.77 -13.66 -8.68
C LYS A 107 1.40 -14.30 -8.90
N ASP A 108 0.59 -14.41 -7.85
CA ASP A 108 -0.76 -15.00 -7.91
C ASP A 108 -1.67 -14.21 -8.88
N GLN A 109 -1.59 -12.87 -8.88
CA GLN A 109 -2.34 -12.07 -9.84
C GLN A 109 -1.87 -12.32 -11.29
N VAL A 110 -0.56 -12.46 -11.52
CA VAL A 110 -0.03 -12.77 -12.86
C VAL A 110 -0.43 -14.15 -13.31
N GLU A 111 -0.39 -15.15 -12.43
CA GLU A 111 -0.85 -16.51 -12.70
C GLU A 111 -2.34 -16.54 -13.04
N LYS A 112 -3.16 -15.88 -12.22
CA LYS A 112 -4.61 -15.80 -12.40
C LYS A 112 -5.03 -15.19 -13.73
N TYR A 113 -4.38 -14.09 -14.13
CA TYR A 113 -4.77 -13.32 -15.32
C TYR A 113 -3.99 -13.73 -16.57
N GLY A 114 -2.84 -14.36 -16.42
CA GLY A 114 -1.84 -14.49 -17.47
C GLY A 114 -1.10 -13.17 -17.72
N PRO A 115 0.18 -13.23 -18.15
CA PRO A 115 1.05 -12.05 -18.23
C PRO A 115 0.52 -10.97 -19.19
N ARG A 116 -0.03 -11.37 -20.35
CA ARG A 116 -0.56 -10.40 -21.33
C ARG A 116 -1.76 -9.61 -20.79
N TYR A 117 -2.69 -10.28 -20.12
CA TYR A 117 -3.86 -9.61 -19.57
C TYR A 117 -3.51 -8.81 -18.31
N TYR A 118 -2.55 -9.29 -17.51
CA TYR A 118 -1.99 -8.53 -16.39
C TYR A 118 -1.42 -7.18 -16.85
N ASP A 119 -0.59 -7.17 -17.89
CA ASP A 119 -0.04 -5.95 -18.48
C ASP A 119 -1.14 -5.02 -19.03
N PHE A 120 -2.17 -5.59 -19.64
CA PHE A 120 -3.35 -4.83 -20.08
C PHE A 120 -4.05 -4.16 -18.90
N LEU A 121 -4.26 -4.87 -17.79
CA LEU A 121 -4.87 -4.31 -16.58
C LEU A 121 -4.02 -3.18 -15.99
N MET A 122 -2.68 -3.32 -15.99
CA MET A 122 -1.79 -2.25 -15.54
C MET A 122 -1.94 -0.99 -16.41
N LYS A 123 -1.93 -1.14 -17.74
CA LYS A 123 -2.10 -0.02 -18.69
C LYS A 123 -3.48 0.62 -18.55
N ARG A 124 -4.54 -0.19 -18.46
CA ARG A 124 -5.91 0.27 -18.24
C ARG A 124 -6.02 1.05 -16.93
N ASN A 125 -5.50 0.51 -15.83
CA ASN A 125 -5.55 1.19 -14.53
C ASN A 125 -4.74 2.48 -14.55
N LYS A 126 -3.57 2.49 -15.18
CA LYS A 126 -2.78 3.73 -15.34
C LYS A 126 -3.61 4.80 -16.04
N ALA A 127 -4.17 4.50 -17.22
CA ALA A 127 -4.96 5.44 -18.00
C ALA A 127 -6.22 5.93 -17.26
N ALA A 128 -6.96 5.01 -16.64
CA ALA A 128 -8.21 5.34 -15.94
C ALA A 128 -8.01 6.20 -14.68
N ASN A 129 -6.80 6.22 -14.12
CA ASN A 129 -6.54 6.88 -12.84
C ASN A 129 -5.81 8.23 -12.97
N THR A 130 -5.24 8.56 -14.13
CA THR A 130 -4.42 9.77 -14.36
C THR A 130 -5.07 11.05 -13.84
N ASP A 131 -6.37 11.24 -14.09
CA ASP A 131 -7.09 12.48 -13.75
C ASP A 131 -8.00 12.35 -12.51
N THR A 132 -7.87 11.26 -11.76
CA THR A 132 -8.77 10.99 -10.64
C THR A 132 -8.35 11.77 -9.39
N LYS A 133 -9.32 12.47 -8.79
CA LYS A 133 -9.14 13.11 -7.48
C LYS A 133 -8.87 12.03 -6.41
N GLY A 134 -7.93 12.30 -5.51
CA GLY A 134 -7.65 11.43 -4.36
C GLY A 134 -6.22 10.91 -4.35
N PHE A 135 -6.06 9.59 -4.28
CA PHE A 135 -4.73 8.96 -4.20
C PHE A 135 -3.88 9.33 -5.42
N TRP A 136 -4.42 9.14 -6.63
CA TRP A 136 -3.63 9.18 -7.87
C TRP A 136 -3.12 10.57 -8.21
N SER A 137 -3.95 11.61 -8.05
CA SER A 137 -3.53 13.02 -8.22
C SER A 137 -2.50 13.50 -7.18
N LYS A 138 -2.24 12.73 -6.12
CA LYS A 138 -1.26 13.07 -5.07
C LYS A 138 -0.11 12.08 -4.96
N ALA A 139 -0.18 10.98 -5.71
CA ALA A 139 0.82 9.93 -5.67
C ALA A 139 1.93 10.25 -6.66
N ARG A 140 3.15 9.82 -6.31
CA ARG A 140 4.30 9.82 -7.21
C ARG A 140 4.71 8.39 -7.52
N ILE A 141 5.21 8.16 -8.73
CA ILE A 141 5.91 6.91 -9.06
C ILE A 141 7.29 6.98 -8.38
N VAL A 142 7.68 5.92 -7.68
CA VAL A 142 8.93 5.87 -6.88
C VAL A 142 9.82 4.69 -7.24
#